data_AF-A0A373MW59-F1
#
_entry.id   AF-A0A373MW59-F1
#
_cell.length_a   1.000
_cell.length_b   1.000
_cell.length_c   1.000
_cell.angle_alpha   90.00
_cell.angle_beta   90.00
_cell.angle_gamma   90.00
#
_symmetry.space_group_name_H-M   'P 1'
#
loop_
_entity.id
_entity.type
_entity.pdbx_description
1 polymer ?
#
loop_
_entity_poly.entity_id
_entity_poly.type
_entity_poly.pdbx_seq_one_letter_code
_entity_poly.pdbx_strand_id
1 'polypeptide(L)'
;MVFAIILFVLLLGYYGIVKGEEDSLKAFFIIIGIVVVLWGIGTLFKDNNGLDDEDYEKIRIYEENHKDDWKGYKGTRRNSMAEDEKLRSDGIDPDEYRERHNY
;
A
#
# COMPACT_ATOMS: atom_id res chain seq x y z
N MET A 1 -0.26 -6.62 28.60
CA MET A 1 0.41 -5.30 28.62
C MET A 1 -0.55 -4.16 28.31
N VAL A 2 -1.22 -4.15 27.15
CA VAL A 2 -2.17 -3.07 26.77
C VAL A 2 -3.28 -2.88 27.80
N PHE A 3 -3.90 -3.96 28.28
CA PHE A 3 -4.92 -3.92 29.32
C PHE A 3 -4.44 -3.27 30.63
N ALA A 4 -3.20 -3.56 31.05
CA ALA A 4 -2.62 -2.99 32.27
C ALA A 4 -2.37 -1.48 32.13
N ILE A 5 -1.96 -1.02 30.94
CA ILE A 5 -1.79 0.40 30.64
C ILE A 5 -3.14 1.12 30.69
N ILE A 6 -4.18 0.55 30.08
CA ILE A 6 -5.54 1.12 30.12
C ILE A 6 -6.02 1.25 31.57
N LEU A 7 -5.86 0.18 32.35
CA LEU A 7 -6.28 0.18 33.75
C LEU A 7 -5.50 1.20 34.59
N PHE A 8 -4.21 1.36 34.35
CA PHE A 8 -3.39 2.38 35.00
C PHE A 8 -3.84 3.81 34.67
N VAL A 9 -4.12 4.11 33.39
CA VAL A 9 -4.64 5.43 32.98
C VAL A 9 -6.01 5.72 33.60
N LEU A 10 -6.89 4.71 33.68
CA LEU A 10 -8.19 4.84 34.35
C LEU A 10 -8.04 5.10 35.85
N LEU A 11 -7.08 4.45 36.52
CA LEU A 11 -6.79 4.73 37.93
C LEU A 11 -6.31 6.16 38.14
N LEU A 12 -5.39 6.66 37.31
CA LEU A 12 -4.94 8.06 37.37
C LEU A 12 -6.09 9.04 37.16
N GLY A 13 -6.99 8.75 36.21
CA GLY A 13 -8.20 9.54 36.00
C GLY A 13 -9.13 9.53 37.22
N TYR A 14 -9.33 8.37 37.86
CA TYR A 14 -10.14 8.27 39.09
C TYR A 14 -9.54 9.09 40.24
N TYR A 15 -8.24 8.94 40.52
CA TYR A 15 -7.58 9.68 41.60
C TYR A 15 -7.50 11.19 41.29
N GLY A 16 -7.24 11.57 40.04
CA GLY A 16 -7.20 12.97 39.63
C GLY A 16 -8.57 13.66 39.63
N ILE A 17 -9.56 13.08 38.95
CA ILE A 17 -10.88 13.73 38.72
C ILE A 17 -11.82 13.53 39.90
N VAL A 18 -11.88 12.31 40.46
CA VAL A 18 -12.86 11.96 41.49
C VAL A 18 -12.32 12.23 42.89
N LYS A 19 -11.03 11.93 43.14
CA LYS A 19 -10.40 12.18 44.45
C LYS A 19 -9.73 13.54 44.57
N GLY A 20 -9.59 14.28 43.46
CA GLY A 20 -9.02 15.63 43.46
C GLY A 20 -7.51 15.67 43.70
N GLU A 21 -6.79 14.58 43.44
CA GLU A 21 -5.34 14.51 43.61
C GLU A 21 -4.63 15.19 42.43
N GLU A 22 -3.94 16.30 42.71
CA GLU A 22 -3.42 17.20 41.69
C GLU A 22 -2.34 16.55 40.81
N ASP A 23 -1.46 15.73 41.39
CA ASP A 23 -0.40 15.04 40.67
C ASP A 23 -0.95 13.97 39.73
N SER A 24 -1.94 13.20 40.19
CA SER A 24 -2.66 12.21 39.40
C SER A 24 -3.42 12.87 38.23
N LEU A 25 -4.02 14.05 38.47
CA LEU A 25 -4.72 14.81 37.43
C LEU A 25 -3.76 15.36 36.36
N LYS A 26 -2.61 15.91 36.78
CA LYS A 26 -1.56 16.37 35.85
C LYS A 26 -1.05 15.22 34.98
N ALA A 27 -0.74 14.08 35.61
CA ALA A 27 -0.28 12.88 34.89
C ALA A 27 -1.32 12.38 33.89
N PHE A 28 -2.60 12.35 34.29
CA PHE A 28 -3.71 11.96 33.41
C PHE A 28 -3.80 12.86 32.17
N PHE A 29 -3.78 14.19 32.33
CA PHE A 29 -3.86 15.11 31.19
C PHE A 29 -2.65 15.04 30.26
N ILE A 30 -1.44 14.84 30.79
CA ILE A 30 -0.24 14.64 29.96
C ILE A 30 -0.42 13.41 29.07
N ILE A 31 -0.89 12.29 29.62
CA ILE A 31 -1.11 11.06 28.85
C ILE A 31 -2.16 11.26 27.77
N ILE A 32 -3.30 11.88 28.10
CA ILE A 32 -4.35 12.18 27.11
C ILE A 32 -3.81 13.10 26.01
N GLY A 33 -3.05 14.13 26.37
CA GLY A 33 -2.42 15.04 25.41
C GLY A 33 -1.50 14.33 24.43
N ILE A 34 -0.63 13.43 24.92
CA ILE A 34 0.26 12.62 24.06
C ILE A 34 -0.56 11.76 23.10
N VAL A 35 -1.61 11.09 23.57
CA VAL A 35 -2.47 10.25 22.72
C VAL A 35 -3.12 11.07 21.61
N VAL A 36 -3.63 12.27 21.93
CA VAL A 36 -4.24 13.16 20.94
C VAL A 36 -3.23 13.64 19.91
N VAL A 37 -2.02 14.02 20.32
CA VAL A 37 -0.96 14.43 19.38
C VAL A 37 -0.53 13.28 18.48
N LEU A 38 -0.31 12.09 19.03
CA LEU A 38 0.04 10.90 18.24
C LEU A 38 -1.08 10.53 17.25
N TRP A 39 -2.34 10.63 17.66
CA TRP A 39 -3.47 10.42 16.77
C TRP A 39 -3.52 11.46 15.65
N GLY A 40 -3.35 12.75 15.99
CA GLY A 40 -3.31 13.84 15.01
C GLY A 40 -2.19 13.68 13.98
N ILE A 41 -0.98 13.36 14.43
CA ILE A 41 0.16 13.02 13.54
C ILE A 41 -0.22 11.82 12.67
N GLY A 42 -0.74 10.74 13.27
CA GLY A 42 -1.17 9.56 12.54
C GLY A 42 -2.21 9.85 11.45
N THR A 43 -3.11 10.81 11.67
CA THR A 43 -4.09 11.22 10.65
C THR A 43 -3.52 12.13 9.57
N LEU A 44 -2.57 13.01 9.91
CA LEU A 44 -1.94 13.95 8.97
C LEU A 44 -0.92 13.27 8.06
N PHE A 45 -0.24 12.24 8.56
CA PHE A 45 0.74 11.45 7.82
C PHE A 45 0.18 10.10 7.36
N LYS A 46 -1.16 9.93 7.39
CA LYS A 46 -1.83 8.81 6.73
C LYS A 46 -1.89 9.10 5.23
N ASP A 47 -0.72 9.27 4.63
CA ASP A 47 -0.59 9.30 3.19
C ASP A 47 -1.06 7.92 2.68
N ASN A 48 -2.27 7.90 2.14
CA ASN A 48 -2.51 7.12 0.92
C ASN A 48 -1.38 7.48 -0.04
N ASN A 49 -0.91 6.57 -0.89
CA ASN A 49 0.29 6.71 -1.75
C ASN A 49 0.30 7.92 -2.74
N GLY A 50 -0.48 8.98 -2.51
CA GLY A 50 -0.75 10.11 -3.40
C GLY A 50 -1.74 9.75 -4.49
N LEU A 51 -2.04 8.46 -4.66
CA LEU A 51 -2.88 7.92 -5.71
C LEU A 51 -4.34 8.12 -5.34
N ASP A 52 -5.04 8.85 -6.19
CA ASP A 52 -6.50 8.89 -6.18
C ASP A 52 -7.10 7.68 -6.92
N ASP A 53 -8.42 7.58 -6.93
CA ASP A 53 -9.13 6.48 -7.61
C ASP A 53 -8.82 6.44 -9.12
N GLU A 54 -8.52 7.58 -9.73
CA GLU A 54 -8.16 7.68 -11.16
C GLU A 54 -6.77 7.09 -11.42
N ASP A 55 -5.82 7.32 -10.52
CA ASP A 55 -4.48 6.73 -10.59
C ASP A 55 -4.53 5.21 -10.39
N TYR A 56 -5.36 4.72 -9.47
CA TYR A 56 -5.58 3.28 -9.33
C TYR A 56 -6.24 2.66 -10.57
N GLU A 57 -7.17 3.37 -11.21
CA GLU A 57 -7.78 2.94 -12.47
C GLU A 57 -6.74 2.86 -13.59
N LYS A 58 -5.85 3.86 -13.72
CA LYS A 58 -4.76 3.85 -14.70
C LYS A 58 -3.81 2.67 -14.47
N ILE A 59 -3.44 2.39 -13.22
CA ILE A 59 -2.60 1.23 -12.87
C ILE A 59 -3.31 -0.06 -13.27
N ARG A 60 -4.59 -0.21 -12.94
CA ARG A 60 -5.37 -1.42 -13.27
C ARG A 60 -5.44 -1.63 -14.79
N ILE A 61 -5.74 -0.59 -15.55
CA ILE A 61 -5.79 -0.66 -17.03
C ILE A 61 -4.42 -1.04 -17.59
N TYR A 62 -3.35 -0.43 -17.07
CA TYR A 62 -1.98 -0.76 -17.48
C TYR A 62 -1.63 -2.23 -17.20
N GLU A 63 -1.92 -2.72 -15.99
CA GLU A 63 -1.70 -4.13 -15.62
C GLU A 63 -2.52 -5.10 -16.46
N GLU A 64 -3.79 -4.77 -16.74
CA GLU A 64 -4.66 -5.60 -17.57
C GLU A 64 -4.15 -5.67 -19.02
N ASN A 65 -3.72 -4.54 -19.59
CA ASN A 65 -3.15 -4.48 -20.93
C ASN A 65 -1.80 -5.22 -21.05
N HIS A 66 -1.00 -5.26 -19.97
CA HIS A 66 0.34 -5.85 -19.99
C HIS A 66 0.45 -7.22 -19.31
N LYS A 67 -0.67 -7.78 -18.84
CA LYS A 67 -0.75 -9.10 -18.21
C LYS A 67 -0.10 -10.21 -19.04
N ASP A 68 -0.27 -10.14 -20.37
CA ASP A 68 0.18 -11.17 -21.30
C ASP A 68 1.45 -10.78 -22.07
N ASP A 69 2.08 -9.65 -21.74
CA ASP A 69 3.30 -9.18 -22.41
C ASP A 69 4.36 -10.27 -22.43
N TRP A 70 4.54 -11.02 -21.35
CA TRP A 70 5.58 -12.06 -21.22
C TRP A 70 5.22 -13.42 -21.84
N LYS A 71 4.08 -13.52 -22.54
CA LYS A 71 3.64 -14.74 -23.23
C LYS A 71 4.04 -14.76 -24.72
N GLY A 72 5.10 -14.04 -25.09
CA GLY A 72 5.68 -14.11 -26.42
C GLY A 72 6.51 -15.37 -26.65
N TYR A 73 7.08 -15.50 -27.84
CA TYR A 73 7.88 -16.66 -28.25
C TYR A 73 9.02 -16.98 -27.27
N LYS A 74 9.02 -18.20 -26.71
CA LYS A 74 10.01 -18.65 -25.71
C LYS A 74 10.20 -17.64 -24.55
N GLY A 75 9.09 -17.10 -24.05
CA GLY A 75 9.06 -16.20 -22.89
C GLY A 75 9.59 -14.79 -23.15
N THR A 76 9.69 -14.38 -24.42
CA THR A 76 9.96 -12.97 -24.76
C THR A 76 8.72 -12.12 -24.51
N ARG A 77 8.93 -10.80 -24.47
CA ARG A 77 7.84 -9.85 -24.56
C ARG A 77 7.19 -9.94 -25.94
N ARG A 78 5.86 -10.02 -26.02
CA ARG A 78 5.09 -9.98 -27.28
C ARG A 78 5.37 -8.70 -28.04
N ASN A 79 5.42 -8.80 -29.36
CA ASN A 79 5.69 -7.68 -30.27
C ASN A 79 6.96 -6.89 -29.93
N SER A 80 7.97 -7.58 -29.40
CA SER A 80 9.26 -6.98 -29.05
C SER A 80 10.35 -7.38 -30.04
N MET A 81 11.37 -6.54 -30.17
CA MET A 81 12.54 -6.84 -30.99
C MET A 81 13.22 -8.15 -30.56
N ALA A 82 13.19 -8.49 -29.27
CA ALA A 82 13.74 -9.74 -28.75
C ALA A 82 12.93 -10.98 -29.19
N GLU A 83 11.61 -10.83 -29.36
CA GLU A 83 10.76 -11.87 -29.95
C GLU A 83 11.08 -12.07 -31.42
N ASP A 84 11.18 -10.98 -32.18
CA ASP A 84 11.52 -11.00 -33.61
C ASP A 84 12.87 -11.68 -33.86
N GLU A 85 13.87 -11.35 -33.06
CA GLU A 85 15.21 -11.91 -33.21
C GLU A 85 15.23 -13.42 -32.96
N LYS A 86 14.50 -13.90 -31.94
CA LYS A 86 14.39 -15.34 -31.67
C LYS A 86 13.57 -16.09 -32.72
N LEU A 87 12.48 -15.49 -33.20
CA LEU A 87 11.67 -16.08 -34.26
C LEU A 87 12.51 -16.22 -35.53
N ARG A 88 13.20 -15.13 -35.94
CA ARG A 88 14.09 -15.13 -37.10
C ARG A 88 15.28 -16.08 -36.93
N SER A 89 15.87 -16.18 -35.73
CA SER A 89 16.98 -17.12 -35.47
C SER A 89 16.55 -18.57 -35.62
N ASP A 90 15.29 -18.87 -35.32
CA ASP A 90 14.70 -20.20 -35.46
C ASP A 90 14.06 -20.41 -36.85
N GLY A 91 14.18 -19.44 -37.77
CA GLY A 91 13.66 -19.52 -39.12
C GLY A 91 12.15 -19.32 -39.24
N ILE A 92 11.52 -18.69 -38.24
CA ILE A 92 10.09 -18.40 -38.20
C ILE A 92 9.88 -16.92 -38.56
N ASP A 93 8.91 -16.65 -39.44
CA ASP A 93 8.50 -15.28 -39.74
C ASP A 93 7.70 -14.68 -38.55
N PRO A 94 8.10 -13.50 -38.03
CA PRO A 94 7.42 -12.91 -36.89
C PRO A 94 5.95 -12.58 -37.11
N ASP A 95 5.57 -12.18 -38.33
CA ASP A 95 4.20 -11.78 -38.64
C ASP A 95 3.32 -13.02 -38.80
N GLU A 96 3.82 -14.09 -39.46
CA GLU A 96 3.13 -15.38 -39.53
C GLU A 96 2.93 -15.99 -38.12
N TYR A 97 3.93 -15.90 -37.25
CA TYR A 97 3.83 -16.39 -35.88
C TYR A 97 2.73 -15.65 -35.09
N ARG A 98 2.67 -14.32 -35.20
CA ARG A 98 1.65 -13.48 -34.57
C ARG A 98 0.24 -13.78 -35.06
N GLU A 99 0.05 -13.87 -36.38
CA GLU A 99 -1.24 -14.23 -36.98
C GLU A 99 -1.75 -15.58 -36.47
N ARG A 100 -0.86 -16.57 -36.32
CA ARG A 100 -1.22 -17.89 -35.78
C ARG A 100 -1.53 -17.90 -34.29
N HIS A 101 -1.04 -16.93 -33.53
CA HIS A 101 -1.19 -16.87 -32.07
C HIS A 101 -2.15 -15.77 -31.60
N ASN A 102 -2.83 -15.09 -32.54
CA ASN A 102 -3.86 -14.07 -32.29
C ASN A 102 -3.38 -12.89 -31.42
N TYR A 103 -2.20 -12.33 -31.73
CA TYR A 103 -1.77 -11.04 -31.16
C TYR A 103 -0.76 -10.31 -32.05
#